data_AF-A0A5Z3LDZ5-F1
#
_entry.id   AF-A0A5Z3LDZ5-F1
#
_cell.length_a   1.000
_cell.length_b   1.000
_cell.length_c   1.000
_cell.angle_alpha   90.00
_cell.angle_beta   90.00
_cell.angle_gamma   90.00
#
_symmetry.space_group_name_H-M   'P 1'
#
loop_
_entity.id
_entity.type
_entity.pdbx_description
1 polymer ?
#
loop_
_entity_poly.entity_id
_entity_poly.type
_entity_poly.pdbx_seq_one_letter_code
_entity_poly.pdbx_strand_id
1 'polypeptide(L)'
;MSISSVIKSLQDIMRKDAGVDGDAQRLGQLSWLLFLKIFDAQEEALELEQDNYQYPIPQRYLWRTWAANAEGITGDSLLEFVNDDLFPALKNLTAPIDKNPRGFVVRQAFSDAYNYMKNGTLLRQVINKLNEIDFTSASERHLFGDIYEQILKDLQSAGNAGEFYTPRAVTRFMVDRVDPKLGESIMDPACGTGGFLACAFDHVKNNYVQSVADHQTLQQQIHGVEKKQLPHLLATTNMLLHGIEVPVQIRHDNTLNKPLSSWDEQLDVIVTNPPFGGTEEDGIEKNFPAEMQTRETADLFLQLIVEVLAKNGRAAVVLPDGTLFGEGVKTKIKKLLTEECNLHTIVRLPNGVFNPYTGIKTNLLFFTKGQPTKDIWFYEHPYPAGVKNYSKTKPMKFEEFQAEIDWWGNEADSFASRVENEQAWKVSIDEVIARNFNLDIKNPHQAETVSHDPDELLAQYAKQQHEIQTLRHQLRDILGTALSGKEAN
;
A
#
# COMPACT_ATOMS: atom_id res chain seq x y z
N MET A 1 19.98 23.36 -0.09
CA MET A 1 18.98 23.33 1.02
C MET A 1 18.76 21.88 1.41
N SER A 2 18.44 21.57 2.67
CA SER A 2 18.09 20.19 3.03
C SER A 2 16.65 19.89 2.59
N ILE A 3 16.37 18.65 2.16
CA ILE A 3 15.02 18.16 1.80
C ILE A 3 13.98 18.51 2.86
N SER A 4 14.33 18.25 4.12
CA SER A 4 13.48 18.53 5.27
C SER A 4 13.10 20.03 5.36
N SER A 5 13.98 20.94 4.96
CA SER A 5 13.69 22.38 4.98
C SER A 5 12.67 22.79 3.90
N VAL A 6 12.71 22.17 2.72
CA VAL A 6 11.77 22.44 1.63
C VAL A 6 10.37 21.93 1.98
N ILE A 7 10.26 20.67 2.42
CA ILE A 7 8.98 20.08 2.85
C ILE A 7 8.37 20.88 4.00
N LYS A 8 9.18 21.21 5.01
CA LYS A 8 8.72 22.02 6.14
C LYS A 8 8.23 23.39 5.68
N SER A 9 8.94 24.05 4.76
CA SER A 9 8.50 25.32 4.20
C SER A 9 7.17 25.19 3.45
N LEU A 10 6.97 24.14 2.66
CA LEU A 10 5.71 23.88 1.96
C LEU A 10 4.56 23.67 2.96
N GLN A 11 4.77 22.83 3.95
CA GLN A 11 3.80 22.60 5.03
C GLN A 11 3.48 23.88 5.80
N ASP A 12 4.48 24.69 6.12
CA ASP A 12 4.33 25.96 6.85
C ASP A 12 3.56 27.00 6.03
N ILE A 13 3.68 27.01 4.70
CA ILE A 13 2.85 27.84 3.82
C ILE A 13 1.41 27.33 3.85
N MET A 14 1.20 26.03 3.65
CA MET A 14 -0.14 25.44 3.60
C MET A 14 -0.90 25.55 4.94
N ARG A 15 -0.22 25.52 6.08
CA ARG A 15 -0.83 25.75 7.41
C ARG A 15 -1.50 27.11 7.57
N LYS A 16 -1.13 28.10 6.74
CA LYS A 16 -1.74 29.43 6.76
C LYS A 16 -3.03 29.50 5.95
N ASP A 17 -3.31 28.50 5.12
CA ASP A 17 -4.48 28.47 4.25
C ASP A 17 -5.69 27.90 5.01
N ALA A 18 -6.77 28.68 5.09
CA ALA A 18 -7.99 28.30 5.80
C ALA A 18 -8.74 27.11 5.15
N GLY A 19 -8.40 26.76 3.91
CA GLY A 19 -9.03 25.68 3.16
C GLY A 19 -8.49 24.30 3.44
N VAL A 20 -7.32 24.19 4.06
CA VAL A 20 -6.62 22.92 4.23
C VAL A 20 -6.55 22.54 5.71
N ASP A 21 -7.43 21.62 6.11
CA ASP A 21 -7.50 21.09 7.46
C ASP A 21 -6.76 19.75 7.59
N GLY A 22 -5.89 19.67 8.59
CA GLY A 22 -5.08 18.48 8.84
C GLY A 22 -3.99 18.16 7.80
N ASP A 23 -3.13 17.21 8.15
CA ASP A 23 -1.98 16.83 7.33
C ASP A 23 -2.40 16.05 6.08
N ALA A 24 -3.48 15.27 6.14
CA ALA A 24 -3.98 14.51 4.98
C ALA A 24 -4.40 15.41 3.81
N GLN A 25 -5.11 16.52 4.07
CA GLN A 25 -5.48 17.45 3.00
C GLN A 25 -4.24 18.18 2.46
N ARG A 26 -3.29 18.58 3.31
CA ARG A 26 -2.02 19.19 2.87
C ARG A 26 -1.26 18.26 1.93
N LEU A 27 -1.18 16.98 2.29
CA LEU A 27 -0.53 15.97 1.48
C LEU A 27 -1.30 15.73 0.17
N GLY A 28 -2.63 15.74 0.20
CA GLY A 28 -3.44 15.73 -1.01
C GLY A 28 -3.15 16.89 -1.95
N GLN A 29 -2.97 18.10 -1.42
CA GLN A 29 -2.61 19.28 -2.21
C GLN A 29 -1.20 19.16 -2.81
N LEU A 30 -0.23 18.69 -2.03
CA LEU A 30 1.11 18.42 -2.54
C LEU A 30 1.11 17.32 -3.62
N SER A 31 0.28 16.29 -3.47
CA SER A 31 0.27 15.14 -4.37
C SER A 31 -0.08 15.52 -5.79
N TRP A 32 -1.15 16.28 -6.01
CA TRP A 32 -1.56 16.67 -7.37
C TRP A 32 -0.62 17.70 -7.99
N LEU A 33 -0.08 18.63 -7.18
CA LEU A 33 0.92 19.60 -7.63
C LEU A 33 2.21 18.90 -8.08
N LEU A 34 2.69 17.97 -7.27
CA LEU A 34 3.87 17.16 -7.59
C LEU A 34 3.63 16.29 -8.82
N PHE A 35 2.47 15.64 -8.91
CA PHE A 35 2.10 14.85 -10.08
C PHE A 35 2.20 15.68 -11.36
N LEU A 36 1.57 16.86 -11.44
CA LEU A 36 1.63 17.70 -12.64
C LEU A 36 3.06 18.16 -12.96
N LYS A 37 3.84 18.48 -11.94
CA LYS A 37 5.22 18.92 -12.13
C LYS A 37 6.11 17.79 -12.66
N ILE A 38 6.01 16.59 -12.10
CA ILE A 38 6.75 15.39 -12.53
C ILE A 38 6.33 15.00 -13.94
N PHE A 39 5.01 14.98 -14.17
CA PHE A 39 4.44 14.69 -15.47
C PHE A 39 5.04 15.61 -16.53
N ASP A 40 4.96 16.93 -16.33
CA ASP A 40 5.49 17.90 -17.30
C ASP A 40 7.01 17.80 -17.53
N ALA A 41 7.78 17.48 -16.49
CA ALA A 41 9.22 17.24 -16.65
C ALA A 41 9.52 16.00 -17.53
N GLN A 42 8.69 14.95 -17.45
CA GLN A 42 8.77 13.82 -18.38
C GLN A 42 8.32 14.22 -19.79
N GLU A 43 7.26 15.02 -19.92
CA GLU A 43 6.81 15.52 -21.21
C GLU A 43 7.90 16.32 -21.92
N GLU A 44 8.66 17.14 -21.18
CA GLU A 44 9.78 17.92 -21.72
C GLU A 44 10.91 17.02 -22.24
N ALA A 45 11.25 15.97 -21.50
CA ALA A 45 12.23 14.99 -21.95
C ALA A 45 11.77 14.28 -23.23
N LEU A 46 10.51 13.82 -23.27
CA LEU A 46 9.96 13.13 -24.43
C LEU A 46 9.82 14.04 -25.65
N GLU A 47 9.48 15.31 -25.45
CA GLU A 47 9.41 16.33 -26.50
C GLU A 47 10.78 16.55 -27.18
N LEU A 48 11.88 16.44 -26.43
CA LEU A 48 13.24 16.55 -26.97
C LEU A 48 13.70 15.27 -27.69
N GLU A 49 13.18 14.11 -27.29
CA GLU A 49 13.56 12.81 -27.83
C GLU A 49 12.73 12.39 -29.07
N GLN A 50 11.51 12.91 -29.22
CA GLN A 50 10.57 12.48 -30.25
C GLN A 50 10.32 13.54 -31.34
N ASP A 51 10.63 13.20 -32.60
CA ASP A 51 10.48 14.11 -33.75
C ASP A 51 9.03 14.60 -34.00
N ASN A 52 8.01 13.79 -33.65
CA ASN A 52 6.60 14.09 -33.89
C ASN A 52 5.78 14.05 -32.59
N TYR A 53 6.33 14.65 -31.55
CA TYR A 53 5.71 14.67 -30.22
C TYR A 53 4.28 15.22 -30.26
N GLN A 54 3.35 14.51 -29.61
CA GLN A 54 1.96 14.93 -29.44
C GLN A 54 1.69 15.12 -27.96
N TYR A 55 1.26 16.32 -27.58
CA TYR A 55 0.93 16.60 -26.19
C TYR A 55 -0.30 15.76 -25.76
N PRO A 56 -0.18 14.95 -24.69
CA PRO A 56 -1.27 14.13 -24.18
C PRO A 56 -2.34 14.95 -23.43
N ILE A 57 -2.00 16.17 -23.02
CA ILE A 57 -2.92 17.15 -22.44
C ILE A 57 -2.76 18.50 -23.17
N PRO A 58 -3.79 19.37 -23.17
CA PRO A 58 -3.66 20.71 -23.73
C PRO A 58 -2.49 21.49 -23.11
N GLN A 59 -1.65 22.11 -23.94
CA GLN A 59 -0.41 22.79 -23.52
C GLN A 59 -0.62 23.83 -22.40
N ARG A 60 -1.79 24.49 -22.36
CA ARG A 60 -2.15 25.46 -21.30
C ARG A 60 -2.16 24.85 -19.89
N TYR A 61 -2.30 23.53 -19.77
CA TYR A 61 -2.36 22.80 -18.50
C TYR A 61 -1.01 22.16 -18.12
N LEU A 62 0.00 22.22 -19.00
CA LEU A 62 1.37 21.83 -18.67
C LEU A 62 1.94 22.76 -17.60
N TRP A 63 2.68 22.20 -16.64
CA TRP A 63 3.24 22.93 -15.50
C TRP A 63 4.08 24.14 -15.95
N ARG A 64 4.95 23.96 -16.94
CA ARG A 64 5.81 25.00 -17.52
C ARG A 64 5.03 26.22 -18.05
N THR A 65 3.77 26.03 -18.43
CA THR A 65 2.95 27.09 -19.03
C THR A 65 2.34 28.03 -17.97
N TRP A 66 1.80 27.50 -16.88
CA TRP A 66 1.03 28.29 -15.91
C TRP A 66 1.72 28.43 -14.54
N ALA A 67 2.59 27.48 -14.19
CA ALA A 67 3.20 27.37 -12.87
C ALA A 67 4.65 27.84 -12.82
N ALA A 68 5.44 27.67 -13.89
CA ALA A 68 6.89 27.91 -13.86
C ALA A 68 7.33 29.38 -13.65
N ASN A 69 6.58 30.35 -14.20
CA ASN A 69 6.88 31.76 -13.95
C ASN A 69 6.58 32.15 -12.49
N ALA A 70 7.61 32.55 -11.74
CA ALA A 70 7.49 32.96 -10.34
C ALA A 70 6.55 34.16 -10.13
N GLU A 71 6.42 35.02 -11.15
CA GLU A 71 5.52 36.19 -11.20
C GLU A 71 4.23 35.90 -12.01
N GLY A 72 3.94 34.62 -12.28
CA GLY A 72 2.74 34.19 -13.01
C GLY A 72 1.43 34.40 -12.25
N ILE A 73 0.35 33.84 -12.78
CA ILE A 73 -1.02 33.97 -12.25
C ILE A 73 -1.08 33.67 -10.73
N THR A 74 -1.77 34.51 -9.96
CA THR A 74 -1.84 34.43 -8.49
C THR A 74 -3.19 34.96 -7.99
N GLY A 75 -3.43 34.88 -6.68
CA GLY A 75 -4.68 35.34 -6.07
C GLY A 75 -5.91 34.63 -6.63
N ASP A 76 -7.03 35.33 -6.71
CA ASP A 76 -8.31 34.75 -7.12
C ASP A 76 -8.26 34.17 -8.54
N SER A 77 -7.54 34.81 -9.47
CA SER A 77 -7.39 34.30 -10.83
C SER A 77 -6.69 32.94 -10.89
N LEU A 78 -5.74 32.66 -9.99
CA LEU A 78 -5.11 31.33 -9.91
C LEU A 78 -6.11 30.29 -9.36
N LEU A 79 -6.94 30.66 -8.40
CA LEU A 79 -7.97 29.75 -7.88
C LEU A 79 -9.05 29.45 -8.91
N GLU A 80 -9.51 30.46 -9.65
CA GLU A 80 -10.45 30.30 -10.77
C GLU A 80 -9.86 29.38 -11.84
N PHE A 81 -8.61 29.63 -12.25
CA PHE A 81 -7.92 28.75 -13.20
C PHE A 81 -7.83 27.31 -12.71
N VAL A 82 -7.43 27.09 -11.45
CA VAL A 82 -7.27 25.73 -10.91
C VAL A 82 -8.62 25.03 -10.74
N ASN A 83 -9.59 25.69 -10.13
CA ASN A 83 -10.87 25.06 -9.74
C ASN A 83 -11.85 24.92 -10.91
N ASP A 84 -11.92 25.94 -11.77
CA ASP A 84 -13.00 26.07 -12.75
C ASP A 84 -12.55 25.71 -14.18
N ASP A 85 -11.24 25.62 -14.42
CA ASP A 85 -10.67 25.32 -15.74
C ASP A 85 -9.75 24.09 -15.74
N LEU A 86 -8.63 24.12 -15.02
CA LEU A 86 -7.64 23.03 -15.00
C LEU A 86 -8.25 21.70 -14.53
N PHE A 87 -8.83 21.65 -13.32
CA PHE A 87 -9.38 20.41 -12.77
C PHE A 87 -10.53 19.86 -13.62
N PRO A 88 -11.56 20.64 -13.99
CA PRO A 88 -12.64 20.17 -14.87
C PRO A 88 -12.13 19.69 -16.22
N ALA A 89 -11.15 20.35 -16.83
CA ALA A 89 -10.61 19.94 -18.12
C ALA A 89 -9.84 18.61 -18.05
N LEU A 90 -9.00 18.43 -17.03
CA LEU A 90 -8.24 17.19 -16.86
C LEU A 90 -9.14 16.00 -16.48
N LYS A 91 -10.16 16.22 -15.63
CA LYS A 91 -11.17 15.19 -15.28
C LYS A 91 -11.96 14.71 -16.50
N ASN A 92 -12.30 15.62 -17.41
CA ASN A 92 -13.11 15.32 -18.60
C ASN A 92 -12.26 15.07 -19.86
N LEU A 93 -10.96 14.86 -19.72
CA LEU A 93 -10.06 14.64 -20.85
C LEU A 93 -10.49 13.38 -21.64
N THR A 94 -10.67 13.53 -22.96
CA THR A 94 -10.89 12.38 -23.83
C THR A 94 -9.55 11.73 -24.16
N ALA A 95 -9.18 10.72 -23.39
CA ALA A 95 -7.91 10.01 -23.56
C ALA A 95 -8.13 8.47 -23.55
N PRO A 96 -8.45 7.88 -24.71
CA PRO A 96 -8.49 6.43 -24.88
C PRO A 96 -7.10 5.82 -24.64
N ILE A 97 -7.01 4.72 -23.90
CA ILE A 97 -5.72 4.08 -23.53
C ILE A 97 -4.90 3.72 -24.78
N ASP A 98 -5.54 3.27 -25.85
CA ASP A 98 -4.91 2.86 -27.11
C ASP A 98 -4.31 4.03 -27.92
N LYS A 99 -4.76 5.27 -27.66
CA LYS A 99 -4.36 6.46 -28.46
C LYS A 99 -3.64 7.52 -27.65
N ASN A 100 -4.01 7.69 -26.38
CA ASN A 100 -3.46 8.68 -25.47
C ASN A 100 -3.33 8.10 -24.06
N PRO A 101 -2.44 7.10 -23.86
CA PRO A 101 -2.31 6.44 -22.56
C PRO A 101 -1.75 7.37 -21.48
N ARG A 102 -0.88 8.33 -21.83
CA ARG A 102 -0.38 9.35 -20.89
C ARG A 102 -1.49 10.29 -20.43
N GLY A 103 -2.34 10.75 -21.36
CA GLY A 103 -3.52 11.55 -21.01
C GLY A 103 -4.52 10.76 -20.16
N PHE A 104 -4.65 9.45 -20.40
CA PHE A 104 -5.48 8.58 -19.56
C PHE A 104 -4.98 8.56 -18.11
N VAL A 105 -3.65 8.45 -17.91
CA VAL A 105 -3.03 8.51 -16.58
C VAL A 105 -3.34 9.84 -15.90
N VAL A 106 -3.23 10.97 -16.61
CA VAL A 106 -3.60 12.29 -16.07
C VAL A 106 -5.08 12.34 -15.67
N ARG A 107 -5.97 11.84 -16.53
CA ARG A 107 -7.41 11.81 -16.23
C ARG A 107 -7.72 11.01 -14.96
N GLN A 108 -7.10 9.84 -14.80
CA GLN A 108 -7.25 8.99 -13.62
C GLN A 108 -6.69 9.67 -12.36
N ALA A 109 -5.49 10.24 -12.46
CA ALA A 109 -4.85 10.99 -11.37
C ALA A 109 -5.73 12.16 -10.87
N PHE A 110 -6.56 12.73 -11.74
CA PHE A 110 -7.43 13.86 -11.42
C PHE A 110 -8.89 13.48 -11.14
N SER A 111 -9.36 12.25 -11.38
CA SER A 111 -10.80 11.90 -11.38
C SER A 111 -11.55 12.41 -10.14
N ASP A 112 -10.99 12.13 -8.96
CA ASP A 112 -11.55 12.52 -7.67
C ASP A 112 -10.64 13.49 -6.90
N ALA A 113 -9.68 14.11 -7.59
CA ALA A 113 -8.84 15.14 -6.99
C ALA A 113 -9.62 16.45 -6.82
N TYR A 114 -9.34 17.17 -5.73
CA TYR A 114 -9.89 18.51 -5.49
C TYR A 114 -8.78 19.44 -4.98
N ASN A 115 -8.85 20.70 -5.40
CA ASN A 115 -8.09 21.76 -4.75
C ASN A 115 -8.85 22.26 -3.51
N TYR A 116 -8.21 22.12 -2.35
CA TYR A 116 -8.76 22.57 -1.07
C TYR A 116 -8.22 23.94 -0.67
N MET A 117 -7.08 24.40 -1.23
CA MET A 117 -6.53 25.72 -0.91
C MET A 117 -7.50 26.83 -1.32
N LYS A 118 -7.76 27.76 -0.40
CA LYS A 118 -8.68 28.90 -0.59
C LYS A 118 -7.96 30.23 -0.77
N ASN A 119 -6.64 30.26 -0.68
CA ASN A 119 -5.85 31.47 -0.92
C ASN A 119 -4.87 31.26 -2.09
N GLY A 120 -5.18 31.88 -3.23
CA GLY A 120 -4.36 31.76 -4.44
C GLY A 120 -2.95 32.33 -4.29
N THR A 121 -2.73 33.30 -3.40
CA THR A 121 -1.39 33.82 -3.11
C THR A 121 -0.56 32.79 -2.33
N LEU A 122 -1.17 32.04 -1.41
CA LEU A 122 -0.49 30.94 -0.73
C LEU A 122 -0.24 29.76 -1.68
N LEU A 123 -1.21 29.41 -2.54
CA LEU A 123 -1.02 28.39 -3.57
C LEU A 123 0.14 28.75 -4.51
N ARG A 124 0.24 30.01 -4.95
CA ARG A 124 1.40 30.51 -5.71
C ARG A 124 2.71 30.38 -4.94
N GLN A 125 2.74 30.66 -3.63
CA GLN A 125 3.94 30.45 -2.82
C GLN A 125 4.36 28.97 -2.76
N VAL A 126 3.39 28.05 -2.64
CA VAL A 126 3.65 26.60 -2.71
C VAL A 126 4.23 26.23 -4.07
N ILE A 127 3.61 26.68 -5.16
CA ILE A 127 4.08 26.42 -6.54
C ILE A 127 5.51 26.95 -6.74
N ASN A 128 5.78 28.17 -6.31
CA ASN A 128 7.11 28.77 -6.43
C ASN A 128 8.15 27.99 -5.62
N LYS A 129 7.79 27.50 -4.43
CA LYS A 129 8.67 26.63 -3.64
C LYS A 129 8.91 25.29 -4.32
N LEU A 130 7.90 24.70 -4.95
CA LEU A 130 8.09 23.50 -5.76
C LEU A 130 9.00 23.78 -6.96
N ASN A 131 8.91 24.95 -7.60
CA ASN A 131 9.76 25.35 -8.73
C ASN A 131 11.26 25.48 -8.37
N GLU A 132 11.61 25.64 -7.10
CA GLU A 132 13.01 25.66 -6.65
C GLU A 132 13.71 24.29 -6.78
N ILE A 133 12.95 23.22 -7.03
CA ILE A 133 13.45 21.86 -7.25
C ILE A 133 13.55 21.64 -8.77
N ASP A 134 14.72 21.36 -9.32
CA ASP A 134 14.89 21.00 -10.73
C ASP A 134 14.66 19.49 -10.92
N PHE A 135 13.70 19.14 -11.77
CA PHE A 135 13.30 17.75 -12.01
C PHE A 135 14.05 17.10 -13.18
N THR A 136 14.80 17.90 -13.95
CA THR A 136 15.51 17.43 -15.14
C THR A 136 16.88 16.84 -14.80
N SER A 137 17.51 17.31 -13.71
CA SER A 137 18.86 16.89 -13.31
C SER A 137 18.87 15.53 -12.60
N ALA A 138 19.74 14.62 -13.06
CA ALA A 138 19.84 13.28 -12.49
C ALA A 138 20.25 13.28 -10.99
N SER A 139 21.06 14.25 -10.57
CA SER A 139 21.42 14.46 -9.16
C SER A 139 20.24 14.91 -8.30
N GLU A 140 19.29 15.66 -8.86
CA GLU A 140 18.09 16.12 -8.13
C GLU A 140 16.94 15.12 -8.19
N ARG A 141 16.92 14.17 -9.14
CA ARG A 141 15.97 13.04 -9.12
C ARG A 141 16.09 12.18 -7.86
N HIS A 142 17.31 11.93 -7.38
CA HIS A 142 17.53 11.23 -6.11
C HIS A 142 17.02 12.05 -4.90
N LEU A 143 17.33 13.35 -4.88
CA LEU A 143 16.83 14.29 -3.88
C LEU A 143 15.29 14.30 -3.84
N PHE A 144 14.66 14.14 -5.00
CA PHE A 144 13.23 14.10 -5.14
C PHE A 144 12.61 12.79 -4.64
N GLY A 145 13.20 11.64 -4.98
CA GLY A 145 12.77 10.35 -4.41
C GLY A 145 12.75 10.40 -2.89
N ASP A 146 13.76 11.02 -2.28
CA ASP A 146 13.81 11.23 -0.83
C ASP A 146 12.72 12.20 -0.31
N ILE A 147 12.41 13.28 -1.05
CA ILE A 147 11.30 14.19 -0.73
C ILE A 147 9.98 13.42 -0.74
N TYR A 148 9.77 12.63 -1.78
CA TYR A 148 8.57 11.86 -2.00
C TYR A 148 8.39 10.80 -0.91
N GLU A 149 9.44 10.04 -0.60
CA GLU A 149 9.44 9.09 0.50
C GLU A 149 9.19 9.76 1.86
N GLN A 150 9.70 10.97 2.07
CA GLN A 150 9.38 11.72 3.29
C GLN A 150 7.91 12.15 3.33
N ILE A 151 7.32 12.55 2.20
CA ILE A 151 5.88 12.85 2.07
C ILE A 151 5.05 11.60 2.40
N LEU A 152 5.43 10.43 1.89
CA LEU A 152 4.77 9.16 2.20
C LEU A 152 4.87 8.79 3.69
N LYS A 153 6.04 8.99 4.32
CA LYS A 153 6.25 8.80 5.76
C LYS A 153 5.49 9.81 6.62
N ASP A 154 5.35 11.05 6.16
CA ASP A 154 4.58 12.07 6.85
C ASP A 154 3.06 11.76 6.75
N LEU A 155 2.60 11.24 5.61
CA LEU A 155 1.23 10.71 5.45
C LEU A 155 0.93 9.60 6.45
N GLN A 156 1.90 8.71 6.69
CA GLN A 156 1.79 7.67 7.72
C GLN A 156 1.48 8.25 9.12
N SER A 157 1.86 9.51 9.38
CA SER A 157 1.73 10.16 10.68
C SER A 157 0.51 11.07 10.82
N ALA A 158 -0.17 11.39 9.72
CA ALA A 158 -1.15 12.48 9.61
C ALA A 158 -2.50 12.23 10.33
N GLY A 159 -2.78 11.01 10.79
CA GLY A 159 -3.98 10.65 11.56
C GLY A 159 -5.30 10.71 10.77
N ASN A 160 -6.23 9.79 11.05
CA ASN A 160 -7.51 9.54 10.36
C ASN A 160 -7.46 8.95 8.93
N ALA A 161 -6.29 8.86 8.28
CA ALA A 161 -6.08 8.13 7.02
C ALA A 161 -5.26 6.84 7.21
N GLY A 162 -5.41 6.18 8.37
CA GLY A 162 -4.58 5.05 8.79
C GLY A 162 -4.82 3.77 8.00
N GLU A 163 -4.43 3.68 6.75
CA GLU A 163 -4.63 2.46 5.95
C GLU A 163 -3.51 2.17 4.92
N PHE A 164 -2.44 2.97 4.80
CA PHE A 164 -1.71 3.02 3.50
C PHE A 164 -0.19 2.86 3.49
N TYR A 165 0.46 2.45 4.58
CA TYR A 165 1.92 2.36 4.57
C TYR A 165 2.48 1.09 5.22
N THR A 166 3.12 0.29 4.38
CA THR A 166 3.93 -0.86 4.78
C THR A 166 5.39 -0.40 4.99
N PRO A 167 6.03 -0.72 6.13
CA PRO A 167 7.44 -0.39 6.35
C PRO A 167 8.34 -0.92 5.24
N ARG A 168 9.31 -0.11 4.78
CA ARG A 168 10.22 -0.47 3.68
C ARG A 168 11.03 -1.74 3.94
N ALA A 169 11.37 -1.99 5.20
CA ALA A 169 12.03 -3.23 5.60
C ALA A 169 11.18 -4.46 5.25
N VAL A 170 9.88 -4.40 5.55
CA VAL A 170 8.91 -5.48 5.26
C VAL A 170 8.69 -5.61 3.76
N THR A 171 8.46 -4.50 3.03
CA THR A 171 8.27 -4.57 1.57
C THR A 171 9.47 -5.18 0.87
N ARG A 172 10.68 -4.76 1.26
CA ARG A 172 11.92 -5.26 0.69
C ARG A 172 12.15 -6.72 1.01
N PHE A 173 11.94 -7.14 2.25
CA PHE A 173 12.07 -8.54 2.64
C PHE A 173 11.10 -9.44 1.86
N MET A 174 9.83 -9.07 1.77
CA MET A 174 8.83 -9.87 1.05
C MET A 174 9.13 -9.95 -0.45
N VAL A 175 9.46 -8.84 -1.10
CA VAL A 175 9.82 -8.83 -2.53
C VAL A 175 11.08 -9.63 -2.79
N ASP A 176 12.10 -9.49 -1.95
CA ASP A 176 13.35 -10.25 -2.08
C ASP A 176 13.10 -11.76 -1.95
N ARG A 177 12.20 -12.18 -1.05
CA ARG A 177 11.84 -13.60 -0.85
C ARG A 177 10.94 -14.20 -1.90
N VAL A 178 10.02 -13.40 -2.42
CA VAL A 178 9.21 -13.79 -3.56
C VAL A 178 10.07 -13.80 -4.82
N ASP A 179 11.05 -12.90 -4.93
CA ASP A 179 12.00 -12.84 -6.04
C ASP A 179 11.31 -12.77 -7.42
N PRO A 180 10.49 -11.73 -7.70
CA PRO A 180 9.87 -11.55 -9.00
C PRO A 180 10.93 -11.46 -10.12
N LYS A 181 10.63 -12.06 -11.27
CA LYS A 181 11.50 -12.14 -12.44
C LYS A 181 11.02 -11.22 -13.55
N LEU A 182 11.88 -11.01 -14.53
CA LEU A 182 11.51 -10.34 -15.77
C LEU A 182 10.57 -11.23 -16.61
N GLY A 183 9.49 -10.64 -17.11
CA GLY A 183 8.43 -11.30 -17.90
C GLY A 183 7.28 -11.87 -17.07
N GLU A 184 7.38 -11.86 -15.73
CA GLU A 184 6.32 -12.32 -14.83
C GLU A 184 5.33 -11.20 -14.53
N SER A 185 4.05 -11.53 -14.49
CA SER A 185 2.98 -10.62 -14.08
C SER A 185 3.00 -10.42 -12.55
N ILE A 186 3.22 -9.18 -12.12
CA ILE A 186 3.33 -8.79 -10.72
C ILE A 186 2.16 -7.89 -10.35
N MET A 187 1.40 -8.25 -9.31
CA MET A 187 0.25 -7.46 -8.87
C MET A 187 0.23 -7.19 -7.36
N ASP A 188 -0.18 -5.97 -7.00
CA ASP A 188 -0.67 -5.64 -5.68
C ASP A 188 -2.15 -5.23 -5.78
N PRO A 189 -3.11 -6.06 -5.32
CA PRO A 189 -4.54 -5.80 -5.41
C PRO A 189 -5.04 -4.71 -4.44
N ALA A 190 -4.20 -4.23 -3.53
CA ALA A 190 -4.50 -3.16 -2.58
C ALA A 190 -3.27 -2.27 -2.40
N CYS A 191 -2.82 -1.65 -3.50
CA CYS A 191 -1.45 -1.17 -3.60
C CYS A 191 -1.12 0.06 -2.75
N GLY A 192 -2.12 0.73 -2.17
CA GLY A 192 -1.92 1.92 -1.35
C GLY A 192 -1.11 2.97 -2.12
N THR A 193 0.04 3.34 -1.59
CA THR A 193 0.97 4.30 -2.21
C THR A 193 1.99 3.67 -3.19
N GLY A 194 1.77 2.41 -3.59
CA GLY A 194 2.60 1.68 -4.55
C GLY A 194 3.88 1.11 -3.95
N GLY A 195 3.92 0.88 -2.64
CA GLY A 195 5.16 0.55 -1.93
C GLY A 195 5.78 -0.80 -2.33
N PHE A 196 4.95 -1.84 -2.47
CA PHE A 196 5.39 -3.14 -2.98
C PHE A 196 5.74 -3.08 -4.46
N LEU A 197 4.94 -2.36 -5.27
CA LEU A 197 5.13 -2.25 -6.71
C LEU A 197 6.47 -1.58 -7.07
N ALA A 198 6.78 -0.47 -6.40
CA ALA A 198 8.07 0.22 -6.54
C ALA A 198 9.24 -0.71 -6.16
N CYS A 199 9.11 -1.41 -5.03
CA CYS A 199 10.13 -2.34 -4.57
C CYS A 199 10.32 -3.54 -5.53
N ALA A 200 9.23 -4.06 -6.10
CA ALA A 200 9.26 -5.13 -7.09
C ALA A 200 9.89 -4.66 -8.40
N PHE A 201 9.55 -3.45 -8.85
CA PHE A 201 10.17 -2.85 -10.03
C PHE A 201 11.69 -2.72 -9.87
N ASP A 202 12.16 -2.16 -8.75
CA ASP A 202 13.58 -2.01 -8.46
C ASP A 202 14.28 -3.37 -8.32
N HIS A 203 13.64 -4.36 -7.68
CA HIS A 203 14.18 -5.72 -7.58
C HIS A 203 14.41 -6.31 -8.95
N VAL A 204 13.41 -6.26 -9.85
CA VAL A 204 13.55 -6.83 -11.18
C VAL A 204 14.57 -6.06 -12.00
N LYS A 205 14.55 -4.73 -11.92
CA LYS A 205 15.50 -3.86 -12.62
C LYS A 205 16.94 -4.17 -12.23
N ASN A 206 17.22 -4.32 -10.95
CA ASN A 206 18.59 -4.51 -10.47
C ASN A 206 19.14 -5.93 -10.72
N ASN A 207 18.27 -6.93 -10.81
CA ASN A 207 18.69 -8.33 -10.88
C ASN A 207 18.51 -8.97 -12.27
N TYR A 208 17.54 -8.52 -13.08
CA TYR A 208 17.13 -9.21 -14.31
C TYR A 208 17.11 -8.35 -15.57
N VAL A 209 17.22 -7.02 -15.47
CA VAL A 209 17.22 -6.12 -16.64
C VAL A 209 18.65 -5.86 -17.10
N GLN A 210 18.95 -6.14 -18.37
CA GLN A 210 20.27 -5.91 -18.97
C GLN A 210 20.19 -5.08 -20.27
N SER A 211 18.98 -4.85 -20.80
CA SER A 211 18.76 -4.15 -22.07
C SER A 211 17.56 -3.20 -22.03
N VAL A 212 17.43 -2.37 -23.07
CA VAL A 212 16.26 -1.50 -23.27
C VAL A 212 14.97 -2.31 -23.46
N ALA A 213 15.04 -3.45 -24.16
CA ALA A 213 13.90 -4.34 -24.36
C ALA A 213 13.43 -4.97 -23.03
N ASP A 214 14.37 -5.33 -22.15
CA ASP A 214 14.06 -5.79 -20.80
C ASP A 214 13.37 -4.69 -20.00
N HIS A 215 13.84 -3.44 -20.10
CA HIS A 215 13.21 -2.31 -19.44
C HIS A 215 11.77 -2.07 -19.93
N GLN A 216 11.51 -2.23 -21.24
CA GLN A 216 10.16 -2.15 -21.79
C GLN A 216 9.25 -3.27 -21.25
N THR A 217 9.78 -4.48 -21.12
CA THR A 217 9.05 -5.63 -20.55
C THR A 217 8.72 -5.38 -19.07
N LEU A 218 9.70 -4.92 -18.29
CA LEU A 218 9.52 -4.58 -16.88
C LEU A 218 8.42 -3.53 -16.66
N GLN A 219 8.34 -2.50 -17.50
CA GLN A 219 7.30 -1.48 -17.38
C GLN A 219 5.88 -2.03 -17.55
N GLN A 220 5.71 -3.12 -18.32
CA GLN A 220 4.38 -3.67 -18.62
C GLN A 220 3.88 -4.66 -17.56
N GLN A 221 4.78 -5.18 -16.72
CA GLN A 221 4.49 -6.32 -15.84
C GLN A 221 4.07 -5.93 -14.42
N ILE A 222 4.04 -4.63 -14.09
CA ILE A 222 3.67 -4.10 -12.78
C ILE A 222 2.20 -3.67 -12.80
N HIS A 223 1.36 -4.29 -11.97
CA HIS A 223 -0.07 -4.03 -11.89
C HIS A 223 -0.48 -3.64 -10.46
N GLY A 224 -1.38 -2.66 -10.35
CA GLY A 224 -1.84 -2.18 -9.05
C GLY A 224 -3.30 -1.78 -9.10
N VAL A 225 -4.00 -2.01 -8.00
CA VAL A 225 -5.36 -1.47 -7.81
C VAL A 225 -5.43 -0.83 -6.43
N GLU A 226 -5.99 0.37 -6.38
CA GLU A 226 -6.21 1.11 -5.15
C GLU A 226 -7.58 1.78 -5.18
N LYS A 227 -8.33 1.64 -4.08
CA LYS A 227 -9.71 2.11 -3.98
C LYS A 227 -9.81 3.60 -3.66
N LYS A 228 -8.84 4.18 -2.93
CA LYS A 228 -8.89 5.57 -2.49
C LYS A 228 -8.05 6.47 -3.39
N GLN A 229 -8.62 7.61 -3.77
CA GLN A 229 -7.99 8.55 -4.70
C GLN A 229 -6.59 9.01 -4.28
N LEU A 230 -6.42 9.42 -3.02
CA LEU A 230 -5.15 9.99 -2.58
C LEU A 230 -4.01 8.95 -2.62
N PRO A 231 -4.17 7.74 -2.02
CA PRO A 231 -3.22 6.65 -2.21
C PRO A 231 -3.00 6.29 -3.68
N HIS A 232 -4.05 6.22 -4.52
CA HIS A 232 -3.91 5.93 -5.95
C HIS A 232 -3.06 6.98 -6.70
N LEU A 233 -3.31 8.27 -6.45
CA LEU A 233 -2.53 9.36 -7.02
C LEU A 233 -1.07 9.26 -6.60
N LEU A 234 -0.83 8.92 -5.34
CA LEU A 234 0.51 8.69 -4.82
C LEU A 234 1.16 7.44 -5.44
N ALA A 235 0.46 6.33 -5.61
CA ALA A 235 0.99 5.16 -6.30
C ALA A 235 1.35 5.47 -7.75
N THR A 236 0.46 6.14 -8.47
CA THR A 236 0.67 6.55 -9.86
C THR A 236 1.91 7.44 -10.00
N THR A 237 2.03 8.45 -9.13
CA THR A 237 3.21 9.33 -9.09
C THR A 237 4.47 8.55 -8.74
N ASN A 238 4.38 7.61 -7.80
CA ASN A 238 5.50 6.77 -7.41
C ASN A 238 6.02 5.91 -8.57
N MET A 239 5.11 5.33 -9.37
CA MET A 239 5.48 4.56 -10.56
C MET A 239 6.19 5.42 -11.62
N LEU A 240 5.72 6.66 -11.86
CA LEU A 240 6.40 7.61 -12.75
C LEU A 240 7.85 7.87 -12.31
N LEU A 241 8.09 7.97 -10.99
CA LEU A 241 9.42 8.22 -10.44
C LEU A 241 10.36 7.02 -10.54
N HIS A 242 9.83 5.81 -10.44
CA HIS A 242 10.63 4.59 -10.59
C HIS A 242 10.98 4.30 -12.06
N GLY A 243 10.38 5.04 -13.01
CA GLY A 243 10.68 4.94 -14.44
C GLY A 243 9.65 4.12 -15.23
N ILE A 244 8.46 3.91 -14.67
CA ILE A 244 7.30 3.47 -15.45
C ILE A 244 6.74 4.70 -16.13
N GLU A 245 7.03 4.89 -17.42
CA GLU A 245 6.68 6.11 -18.14
C GLU A 245 5.16 6.30 -18.22
N VAL A 246 4.41 5.21 -18.37
CA VAL A 246 2.98 5.24 -18.63
C VAL A 246 2.25 4.21 -17.74
N PRO A 247 2.00 4.53 -16.45
CA PRO A 247 1.49 3.59 -15.45
C PRO A 247 -0.02 3.34 -15.57
N VAL A 248 -0.49 2.96 -16.75
CA VAL A 248 -1.91 2.66 -17.03
C VAL A 248 -2.42 1.43 -16.29
N GLN A 249 -1.52 0.57 -15.81
CA GLN A 249 -1.83 -0.62 -15.03
C GLN A 249 -2.16 -0.32 -13.56
N ILE A 250 -1.96 0.91 -13.09
CA ILE A 250 -2.33 1.36 -11.73
C ILE A 250 -3.75 1.94 -11.76
N ARG A 251 -4.72 1.13 -11.35
CA ARG A 251 -6.14 1.45 -11.48
C ARG A 251 -6.71 2.03 -10.18
N HIS A 252 -7.51 3.08 -10.31
CA HIS A 252 -8.35 3.58 -9.23
C HIS A 252 -9.68 2.82 -9.26
N ASP A 253 -9.80 1.76 -8.47
CA ASP A 253 -10.95 0.85 -8.50
C ASP A 253 -11.04 0.03 -7.19
N ASN A 254 -12.16 -0.64 -6.98
CA ASN A 254 -12.30 -1.64 -5.92
C ASN A 254 -12.06 -3.04 -6.50
N THR A 255 -10.92 -3.64 -6.17
CA THR A 255 -10.54 -4.99 -6.64
C THR A 255 -11.57 -6.06 -6.28
N LEU A 256 -12.29 -5.90 -5.17
CA LEU A 256 -13.30 -6.85 -4.69
C LEU A 256 -14.66 -6.68 -5.37
N ASN A 257 -14.85 -5.64 -6.19
CA ASN A 257 -16.12 -5.35 -6.89
C ASN A 257 -16.31 -6.16 -8.19
N LYS A 258 -15.44 -7.15 -8.44
CA LYS A 258 -15.53 -8.09 -9.56
C LYS A 258 -15.82 -9.50 -9.03
N PRO A 259 -16.83 -10.22 -9.54
CA PRO A 259 -17.07 -11.63 -9.18
C PRO A 259 -15.80 -12.47 -9.34
N LEU A 260 -15.48 -13.34 -8.38
CA LEU A 260 -14.30 -14.21 -8.45
C LEU A 260 -14.27 -15.03 -9.74
N SER A 261 -15.43 -15.55 -10.16
CA SER A 261 -15.58 -16.34 -11.39
C SER A 261 -15.35 -15.56 -12.69
N SER A 262 -15.21 -14.23 -12.64
CA SER A 262 -14.96 -13.39 -13.80
C SER A 262 -13.48 -13.01 -13.95
N TRP A 263 -12.61 -13.49 -13.07
CA TRP A 263 -11.16 -13.32 -13.21
C TRP A 263 -10.63 -14.36 -14.18
N ASP A 264 -10.14 -13.88 -15.33
CA ASP A 264 -9.45 -14.71 -16.34
C ASP A 264 -7.93 -14.57 -16.21
N GLU A 265 -7.48 -13.55 -15.47
CA GLU A 265 -6.08 -13.22 -15.27
C GLU A 265 -5.40 -14.26 -14.37
N GLN A 266 -4.29 -14.83 -14.85
CA GLN A 266 -3.41 -15.69 -14.05
C GLN A 266 -2.13 -14.91 -13.73
N LEU A 267 -1.95 -14.60 -12.44
CA LEU A 267 -0.86 -13.78 -11.95
C LEU A 267 0.29 -14.64 -11.42
N ASP A 268 1.50 -14.35 -11.87
CA ASP A 268 2.71 -15.10 -11.48
C ASP A 268 3.14 -14.71 -10.06
N VAL A 269 3.01 -13.43 -9.71
CA VAL A 269 3.49 -12.88 -8.45
C VAL A 269 2.48 -11.92 -7.83
N ILE A 270 2.15 -12.14 -6.56
CA ILE A 270 1.38 -11.19 -5.74
C ILE A 270 2.15 -10.81 -4.48
N VAL A 271 2.37 -9.51 -4.27
CA VAL A 271 2.99 -8.97 -3.06
C VAL A 271 2.11 -7.85 -2.53
N THR A 272 1.54 -8.03 -1.33
CA THR A 272 0.49 -7.11 -0.87
C THR A 272 0.35 -7.06 0.64
N ASN A 273 -0.18 -5.93 1.12
CA ASN A 273 -0.63 -5.71 2.48
C ASN A 273 -2.11 -5.25 2.43
N PRO A 274 -3.07 -6.19 2.37
CA PRO A 274 -4.48 -5.86 2.35
C PRO A 274 -4.89 -5.12 3.63
N PRO A 275 -5.96 -4.30 3.60
CA PRO A 275 -6.47 -3.64 4.80
C PRO A 275 -6.75 -4.64 5.94
N PHE A 276 -6.15 -4.42 7.11
CA PHE A 276 -6.26 -5.32 8.27
C PHE A 276 -7.66 -5.40 8.88
N GLY A 277 -8.48 -4.39 8.64
CA GLY A 277 -9.85 -4.31 9.13
C GLY A 277 -10.69 -3.41 8.22
N GLY A 278 -11.94 -3.23 8.61
CA GLY A 278 -12.93 -2.54 7.79
C GLY A 278 -13.84 -3.52 7.07
N THR A 279 -15.09 -3.10 6.88
CA THR A 279 -16.11 -3.88 6.19
C THR A 279 -16.34 -3.32 4.80
N GLU A 280 -16.35 -4.19 3.79
CA GLU A 280 -16.77 -3.79 2.45
C GLU A 280 -18.25 -3.37 2.39
N GLU A 281 -18.56 -2.64 1.32
CA GLU A 281 -19.92 -2.19 0.99
C GLU A 281 -20.87 -3.38 0.80
N ASP A 282 -22.15 -3.18 1.15
CA ASP A 282 -23.16 -4.21 1.04
C ASP A 282 -23.26 -4.72 -0.42
N GLY A 283 -23.17 -6.04 -0.59
CA GLY A 283 -23.26 -6.70 -1.88
C GLY A 283 -21.92 -7.14 -2.46
N ILE A 284 -20.79 -6.60 -1.99
CA ILE A 284 -19.45 -7.05 -2.40
C ILE A 284 -19.24 -8.52 -2.04
N GLU A 285 -19.77 -8.98 -0.90
CA GLU A 285 -19.69 -10.37 -0.47
C GLU A 285 -20.32 -11.34 -1.48
N LYS A 286 -21.26 -10.88 -2.33
CA LYS A 286 -21.93 -11.71 -3.35
C LYS A 286 -21.01 -12.07 -4.52
N ASN A 287 -19.87 -11.42 -4.64
CA ASN A 287 -18.83 -11.76 -5.61
C ASN A 287 -18.05 -13.03 -5.23
N PHE A 288 -18.29 -13.58 -4.03
CA PHE A 288 -17.61 -14.73 -3.46
C PHE A 288 -18.57 -15.92 -3.25
N PRO A 289 -18.04 -17.17 -3.21
CA PRO A 289 -18.84 -18.37 -2.96
C PRO A 289 -19.69 -18.25 -1.69
N ALA A 290 -20.96 -18.69 -1.77
CA ALA A 290 -21.97 -18.48 -0.74
C ALA A 290 -21.52 -18.93 0.66
N GLU A 291 -20.76 -20.01 0.74
CA GLU A 291 -20.26 -20.61 1.97
C GLU A 291 -19.03 -19.90 2.56
N MET A 292 -18.38 -19.01 1.80
CA MET A 292 -17.20 -18.21 2.17
C MET A 292 -17.45 -16.69 2.12
N GLN A 293 -18.71 -16.27 2.02
CA GLN A 293 -19.08 -14.86 2.10
C GLN A 293 -18.78 -14.29 3.49
N THR A 294 -18.05 -13.19 3.52
CA THR A 294 -17.69 -12.44 4.71
C THR A 294 -17.60 -10.96 4.34
N ARG A 295 -17.66 -10.09 5.34
CA ARG A 295 -17.46 -8.64 5.16
C ARG A 295 -16.05 -8.20 5.55
N GLU A 296 -15.25 -9.10 6.11
CA GLU A 296 -13.88 -8.82 6.51
C GLU A 296 -12.99 -8.67 5.27
N THR A 297 -12.51 -7.45 5.04
CA THR A 297 -11.76 -7.08 3.83
C THR A 297 -10.54 -7.98 3.60
N ALA A 298 -9.73 -8.24 4.64
CA ALA A 298 -8.55 -9.10 4.56
C ALA A 298 -8.88 -10.54 4.12
N ASP A 299 -10.03 -11.08 4.52
CA ASP A 299 -10.46 -12.43 4.16
C ASP A 299 -10.89 -12.52 2.70
N LEU A 300 -11.57 -11.49 2.20
CA LEU A 300 -11.98 -11.39 0.80
C LEU A 300 -10.76 -11.27 -0.12
N PHE A 301 -9.75 -10.46 0.28
CA PHE A 301 -8.49 -10.39 -0.46
C PHE A 301 -7.75 -11.73 -0.46
N LEU A 302 -7.70 -12.47 0.65
CA LEU A 302 -7.04 -13.78 0.67
C LEU A 302 -7.70 -14.78 -0.30
N GLN A 303 -9.05 -14.79 -0.36
CA GLN A 303 -9.78 -15.59 -1.35
C GLN A 303 -9.44 -15.18 -2.78
N LEU A 304 -9.47 -13.87 -3.06
CA LEU A 304 -9.10 -13.33 -4.37
C LEU A 304 -7.69 -13.77 -4.77
N ILE A 305 -6.70 -13.59 -3.90
CA ILE A 305 -5.29 -13.90 -4.18
C ILE A 305 -5.14 -15.38 -4.53
N VAL A 306 -5.76 -16.29 -3.78
CA VAL A 306 -5.73 -17.72 -4.11
C VAL A 306 -6.37 -17.99 -5.47
N GLU A 307 -7.48 -17.34 -5.79
CA GLU A 307 -8.18 -17.52 -7.08
C GLU A 307 -7.32 -17.06 -8.27
N VAL A 308 -6.77 -15.84 -8.23
CA VAL A 308 -6.12 -15.21 -9.38
C VAL A 308 -4.65 -15.60 -9.58
N LEU A 309 -4.02 -16.26 -8.60
CA LEU A 309 -2.67 -16.79 -8.80
C LEU A 309 -2.67 -17.83 -9.93
N ALA A 310 -1.66 -17.74 -10.78
CA ALA A 310 -1.35 -18.74 -11.78
C ALA A 310 -0.94 -20.07 -11.11
N LYS A 311 -0.97 -21.17 -11.86
CA LYS A 311 -0.33 -22.41 -11.39
C LYS A 311 1.18 -22.18 -11.25
N ASN A 312 1.75 -22.52 -10.10
CA ASN A 312 3.10 -22.18 -9.67
C ASN A 312 3.33 -20.68 -9.42
N GLY A 313 2.28 -19.86 -9.48
CA GLY A 313 2.32 -18.48 -9.04
C GLY A 313 2.51 -18.41 -7.53
N ARG A 314 3.17 -17.36 -7.06
CA ARG A 314 3.61 -17.20 -5.67
C ARG A 314 3.14 -15.88 -5.09
N ALA A 315 2.81 -15.91 -3.81
CA ALA A 315 2.37 -14.72 -3.09
C ALA A 315 3.10 -14.53 -1.77
N ALA A 316 3.30 -13.26 -1.43
CA ALA A 316 3.58 -12.83 -0.06
C ALA A 316 2.53 -11.83 0.40
N VAL A 317 1.86 -12.14 1.51
CA VAL A 317 0.72 -11.37 2.01
C VAL A 317 0.93 -11.02 3.47
N VAL A 318 0.76 -9.74 3.82
CA VAL A 318 0.72 -9.29 5.22
C VAL A 318 -0.69 -9.48 5.77
N LEU A 319 -0.84 -10.20 6.90
CA LEU A 319 -2.13 -10.40 7.56
C LEU A 319 -2.03 -10.21 9.08
N PRO A 320 -3.08 -9.70 9.74
CA PRO A 320 -3.12 -9.59 11.19
C PRO A 320 -3.31 -10.95 11.86
N ASP A 321 -2.95 -11.08 13.14
CA ASP A 321 -3.20 -12.29 13.95
C ASP A 321 -4.66 -12.78 13.86
N GLY A 322 -5.62 -11.85 13.75
CA GLY A 322 -7.06 -12.15 13.62
C GLY A 322 -7.42 -13.06 12.44
N THR A 323 -6.65 -13.01 11.35
CA THR A 323 -6.83 -13.93 10.22
C THR A 323 -6.33 -15.34 10.55
N LEU A 324 -5.28 -15.46 11.36
CA LEU A 324 -4.66 -16.74 11.73
C LEU A 324 -5.53 -17.54 12.70
N PHE A 325 -6.02 -16.91 13.78
CA PHE A 325 -6.82 -17.59 14.80
C PHE A 325 -8.33 -17.59 14.55
N GLY A 326 -8.83 -16.77 13.62
CA GLY A 326 -10.26 -16.63 13.38
C GLY A 326 -10.93 -17.92 12.90
N GLU A 327 -12.19 -18.11 13.28
CA GLU A 327 -12.97 -19.32 13.00
C GLU A 327 -14.13 -19.08 12.01
N GLY A 328 -14.89 -20.13 11.68
CA GLY A 328 -16.07 -20.03 10.82
C GLY A 328 -15.71 -19.89 9.34
N VAL A 329 -16.06 -18.76 8.72
CA VAL A 329 -15.68 -18.48 7.32
C VAL A 329 -14.16 -18.45 7.15
N LYS A 330 -13.43 -17.87 8.12
CA LYS A 330 -11.96 -17.84 8.12
C LYS A 330 -11.34 -19.23 8.13
N THR A 331 -11.95 -20.20 8.83
CA THR A 331 -11.51 -21.61 8.78
C THR A 331 -11.62 -22.18 7.38
N LYS A 332 -12.73 -21.91 6.67
CA LYS A 332 -12.91 -22.38 5.28
C LYS A 332 -11.91 -21.75 4.32
N ILE A 333 -11.62 -20.45 4.49
CA ILE A 333 -10.64 -19.75 3.66
C ILE A 333 -9.22 -20.28 3.92
N LYS A 334 -8.85 -20.52 5.18
CA LYS A 334 -7.55 -21.14 5.52
C LYS A 334 -7.45 -22.56 4.97
N LYS A 335 -8.55 -23.32 5.01
CA LYS A 335 -8.62 -24.63 4.37
C LYS A 335 -8.39 -24.54 2.86
N LEU A 336 -9.11 -23.65 2.16
CA LEU A 336 -8.92 -23.38 0.73
C LEU A 336 -7.45 -23.04 0.42
N LEU A 337 -6.85 -22.13 1.19
CA LEU A 337 -5.44 -21.76 1.05
C LEU A 337 -4.53 -22.98 1.16
N THR A 338 -4.71 -23.82 2.17
CA THR A 338 -3.83 -24.99 2.38
C THR A 338 -4.09 -26.16 1.42
N GLU A 339 -5.27 -26.23 0.82
CA GLU A 339 -5.61 -27.27 -0.17
C GLU A 339 -5.14 -26.89 -1.58
N GLU A 340 -5.27 -25.63 -1.97
CA GLU A 340 -4.91 -25.14 -3.31
C GLU A 340 -3.45 -24.64 -3.40
N CYS A 341 -2.88 -24.21 -2.28
CA CYS A 341 -1.54 -23.66 -2.20
C CYS A 341 -0.66 -24.39 -1.19
N ASN A 342 0.64 -24.32 -1.45
CA ASN A 342 1.70 -24.71 -0.54
C ASN A 342 2.03 -23.50 0.33
N LEU A 343 1.34 -23.35 1.46
CA LEU A 343 1.64 -22.37 2.49
C LEU A 343 2.91 -22.81 3.24
N HIS A 344 4.05 -22.49 2.66
CA HIS A 344 5.32 -23.06 3.11
C HIS A 344 5.98 -22.27 4.24
N THR A 345 5.68 -20.97 4.38
CA THR A 345 6.30 -20.13 5.42
C THR A 345 5.34 -19.08 5.99
N ILE A 346 5.36 -18.93 7.32
CA ILE A 346 4.74 -17.82 8.06
C ILE A 346 5.82 -17.14 8.91
N VAL A 347 6.13 -15.88 8.60
CA VAL A 347 7.02 -15.06 9.45
C VAL A 347 6.16 -14.21 10.37
N ARG A 348 6.31 -14.40 11.69
CA ARG A 348 5.60 -13.64 12.71
C ARG A 348 6.39 -12.40 13.06
N LEU A 349 5.79 -11.22 12.88
CA LEU A 349 6.43 -9.96 13.21
C LEU A 349 6.09 -9.53 14.65
N PRO A 350 7.04 -8.89 15.35
CA PRO A 350 6.80 -8.41 16.69
C PRO A 350 5.88 -7.18 16.69
N ASN A 351 5.46 -6.76 17.89
CA ASN A 351 4.58 -5.60 18.04
C ASN A 351 5.21 -4.31 17.48
N GLY A 352 4.35 -3.43 16.99
CA GLY A 352 4.74 -2.06 16.65
C GLY A 352 5.51 -1.89 15.36
N VAL A 353 5.72 -2.94 14.56
CA VAL A 353 6.33 -2.81 13.21
C VAL A 353 5.56 -1.79 12.36
N PHE A 354 4.24 -1.75 12.52
CA PHE A 354 3.35 -0.81 11.82
C PHE A 354 3.02 0.45 12.66
N ASN A 355 3.78 0.75 13.72
CA ASN A 355 3.57 1.99 14.48
C ASN A 355 3.91 3.23 13.64
N PRO A 356 3.21 4.37 13.87
CA PRO A 356 2.17 4.59 14.89
C PRO A 356 0.76 4.18 14.45
N TYR A 357 0.60 3.54 13.28
CA TYR A 357 -0.70 3.22 12.72
C TYR A 357 -1.45 2.16 13.55
N THR A 358 -0.81 1.03 13.79
CA THR A 358 -1.41 -0.05 14.57
C THR A 358 -0.38 -0.78 15.43
N GLY A 359 -0.81 -1.13 16.64
CA GLY A 359 -0.07 -2.01 17.53
C GLY A 359 -0.36 -3.50 17.31
N ILE A 360 -1.20 -3.83 16.31
CA ILE A 360 -1.59 -5.20 16.00
C ILE A 360 -0.37 -6.01 15.54
N LYS A 361 -0.25 -7.26 16.03
CA LYS A 361 0.69 -8.24 15.53
C LYS A 361 0.32 -8.67 14.11
N THR A 362 1.32 -8.74 13.26
CA THR A 362 1.17 -9.02 11.84
C THR A 362 2.06 -10.19 11.47
N ASN A 363 1.66 -10.88 10.42
CA ASN A 363 2.32 -12.08 9.93
C ASN A 363 2.51 -11.94 8.42
N LEU A 364 3.64 -12.42 7.93
CA LEU A 364 3.96 -12.48 6.52
C LEU A 364 3.77 -13.93 6.06
N LEU A 365 2.74 -14.17 5.26
CA LEU A 365 2.46 -15.49 4.71
C LEU A 365 3.11 -15.59 3.33
N PHE A 366 3.81 -16.68 3.07
CA PHE A 366 4.40 -16.99 1.77
C PHE A 366 3.86 -18.33 1.28
N PHE A 367 3.31 -18.34 0.06
CA PHE A 367 2.70 -19.54 -0.50
C PHE A 367 2.78 -19.57 -2.02
N THR A 368 2.79 -20.79 -2.56
CA THR A 368 2.83 -21.08 -4.00
C THR A 368 1.61 -21.91 -4.40
N LYS A 369 0.89 -21.50 -5.45
CA LYS A 369 -0.34 -22.20 -5.88
C LYS A 369 -0.04 -23.44 -6.71
N GLY A 370 -0.86 -24.48 -6.53
CA GLY A 370 -0.90 -25.65 -7.40
C GLY A 370 -0.45 -26.94 -6.74
N GLN A 371 0.04 -26.91 -5.50
CA GLN A 371 0.28 -28.09 -4.67
C GLN A 371 -0.28 -27.83 -3.27
N PRO A 372 -0.92 -28.83 -2.62
CA PRO A 372 -1.41 -28.65 -1.26
C PRO A 372 -0.25 -28.54 -0.26
N THR A 373 -0.53 -27.85 0.83
CA THR A 373 0.38 -27.67 1.97
C THR A 373 0.62 -29.01 2.67
N LYS A 374 1.89 -29.30 2.97
CA LYS A 374 2.30 -30.49 3.75
C LYS A 374 2.87 -30.11 5.11
N ASP A 375 3.83 -29.19 5.09
CA ASP A 375 4.48 -28.64 6.26
C ASP A 375 4.51 -27.12 6.13
N ILE A 376 4.30 -26.42 7.25
CA ILE A 376 4.42 -24.97 7.35
C ILE A 376 5.61 -24.67 8.26
N TRP A 377 6.56 -23.90 7.76
CA TRP A 377 7.60 -23.33 8.59
C TRP A 377 7.13 -22.02 9.21
N PHE A 378 7.27 -21.91 10.52
CA PHE A 378 7.11 -20.64 11.21
C PHE A 378 8.48 -20.05 11.53
N TYR A 379 8.59 -18.73 11.44
CA TYR A 379 9.74 -17.99 11.93
C TYR A 379 9.27 -16.80 12.77
N GLU A 380 9.65 -16.73 14.03
CA GLU A 380 9.33 -15.60 14.90
C GLU A 380 10.47 -14.58 14.90
N HIS A 381 10.22 -13.44 14.26
CA HIS A 381 11.21 -12.37 14.14
C HIS A 381 11.50 -11.75 15.52
N PRO A 382 12.74 -11.85 16.04
CA PRO A 382 13.08 -11.31 17.35
C PRO A 382 13.28 -9.79 17.27
N TYR A 383 13.10 -9.09 18.39
CA TYR A 383 13.60 -7.72 18.49
C TYR A 383 15.13 -7.67 18.49
N PRO A 384 15.73 -6.60 17.96
CA PRO A 384 17.14 -6.30 18.21
C PRO A 384 17.45 -6.20 19.71
N ALA A 385 18.70 -6.50 20.07
CA ALA A 385 19.15 -6.43 21.46
C ALA A 385 18.83 -5.06 22.10
N GLY A 386 18.11 -5.07 23.22
CA GLY A 386 17.71 -3.87 23.95
C GLY A 386 16.48 -3.13 23.39
N VAL A 387 15.89 -3.61 22.30
CA VAL A 387 14.62 -3.11 21.76
C VAL A 387 13.47 -3.97 22.30
N LYS A 388 12.39 -3.32 22.76
CA LYS A 388 11.18 -4.00 23.25
C LYS A 388 9.92 -3.66 22.43
N ASN A 389 10.00 -2.62 21.59
CA ASN A 389 8.92 -2.15 20.74
C ASN A 389 9.49 -1.23 19.65
N TYR A 390 8.94 -1.29 18.45
CA TYR A 390 9.23 -0.31 17.40
C TYR A 390 8.37 0.95 17.55
N SER A 391 8.89 2.07 17.05
CA SER A 391 8.18 3.35 17.08
C SER A 391 8.46 4.15 15.81
N LYS A 392 7.73 5.26 15.61
CA LYS A 392 7.98 6.18 14.49
C LYS A 392 9.44 6.63 14.39
N THR A 393 10.12 6.87 15.52
CA THR A 393 11.51 7.36 15.55
C THR A 393 12.55 6.24 15.51
N LYS A 394 12.14 5.00 15.78
CA LYS A 394 12.96 3.80 15.73
C LYS A 394 12.18 2.69 15.00
N PRO A 395 11.98 2.84 13.68
CA PRO A 395 11.30 1.82 12.89
C PRO A 395 12.20 0.60 12.68
N MET A 396 11.58 -0.52 12.34
CA MET A 396 12.26 -1.72 11.87
C MET A 396 13.10 -1.44 10.63
N LYS A 397 14.30 -2.00 10.58
CA LYS A 397 15.23 -1.89 9.45
C LYS A 397 15.35 -3.20 8.69
N PHE A 398 15.79 -3.11 7.44
CA PHE A 398 15.91 -4.29 6.57
C PHE A 398 16.98 -5.27 7.05
N GLU A 399 18.08 -4.76 7.60
CA GLU A 399 19.20 -5.58 8.09
C GLU A 399 18.80 -6.51 9.24
N GLU A 400 17.67 -6.23 9.89
CA GLU A 400 17.13 -7.06 10.96
C GLU A 400 16.57 -8.39 10.42
N PHE A 401 16.25 -8.48 9.12
CA PHE A 401 15.82 -9.73 8.47
C PHE A 401 16.97 -10.65 8.02
N GLN A 402 18.23 -10.30 8.31
CA GLN A 402 19.38 -11.07 7.79
C GLN A 402 19.36 -12.54 8.24
N ALA A 403 18.92 -12.82 9.47
CA ALA A 403 18.83 -14.19 9.95
C ALA A 403 17.80 -15.01 9.16
N GLU A 404 16.64 -14.43 8.86
CA GLU A 404 15.61 -15.02 8.01
C GLU A 404 16.10 -15.19 6.57
N ILE A 405 16.88 -14.23 6.06
CA ILE A 405 17.54 -14.31 4.75
C ILE A 405 18.47 -15.52 4.68
N ASP A 406 19.37 -15.66 5.65
CA ASP A 406 20.36 -16.74 5.64
C ASP A 406 19.72 -18.11 5.86
N TRP A 407 18.60 -18.17 6.58
CA TRP A 407 17.83 -19.39 6.86
C TRP A 407 16.90 -19.82 5.72
N TRP A 408 16.52 -18.92 4.80
CA TRP A 408 15.33 -19.08 3.95
C TRP A 408 15.27 -20.36 3.11
N GLY A 409 16.39 -20.80 2.53
CA GLY A 409 16.45 -21.98 1.64
C GLY A 409 15.70 -21.82 0.31
N ASN A 410 15.40 -22.94 -0.35
CA ASN A 410 14.77 -22.97 -1.68
C ASN A 410 13.52 -23.87 -1.69
N GLU A 411 12.42 -23.44 -2.30
CA GLU A 411 11.21 -24.27 -2.40
C GLU A 411 11.42 -25.50 -3.30
N ALA A 412 12.28 -25.41 -4.32
CA ALA A 412 12.50 -26.47 -5.30
C ALA A 412 13.07 -27.77 -4.70
N ASP A 413 13.77 -27.68 -3.56
CA ASP A 413 14.26 -28.84 -2.79
C ASP A 413 13.42 -29.12 -1.54
N SER A 414 12.22 -28.55 -1.46
CA SER A 414 11.34 -28.60 -0.28
C SER A 414 11.99 -28.03 0.99
N PHE A 415 12.81 -26.98 0.81
CA PHE A 415 13.53 -26.29 1.88
C PHE A 415 14.45 -27.21 2.68
N ALA A 416 15.16 -28.11 2.00
CA ALA A 416 16.02 -29.12 2.63
C ALA A 416 17.13 -28.54 3.52
N SER A 417 17.52 -27.28 3.27
CA SER A 417 18.53 -26.58 4.05
C SER A 417 18.01 -25.96 5.36
N ARG A 418 16.68 -25.87 5.55
CA ARG A 418 16.10 -25.27 6.77
C ARG A 418 16.31 -26.19 7.96
N VAL A 419 16.69 -25.57 9.08
CA VAL A 419 16.87 -26.26 10.37
C VAL A 419 16.03 -25.52 11.41
N GLU A 420 15.40 -26.28 12.31
CA GLU A 420 14.72 -25.71 13.48
C GLU A 420 15.74 -25.03 14.40
N ASN A 421 15.31 -23.95 15.03
CA ASN A 421 16.11 -23.19 16.00
C ASN A 421 15.17 -22.43 16.95
N GLU A 422 15.73 -21.61 17.84
CA GLU A 422 14.95 -20.85 18.85
C GLU A 422 13.90 -19.89 18.26
N GLN A 423 13.99 -19.55 16.96
CA GLN A 423 13.05 -18.69 16.24
C GLN A 423 12.21 -19.45 15.21
N ALA A 424 12.65 -20.62 14.74
CA ALA A 424 12.06 -21.32 13.61
C ALA A 424 11.66 -22.75 13.98
N TRP A 425 10.40 -23.10 13.73
CA TRP A 425 9.85 -24.44 13.98
C TRP A 425 8.95 -24.88 12.83
N LYS A 426 8.79 -26.20 12.65
CA LYS A 426 7.98 -26.77 11.59
C LYS A 426 6.69 -27.39 12.14
N VAL A 427 5.59 -27.19 11.43
CA VAL A 427 4.28 -27.76 11.79
C VAL A 427 3.70 -28.51 10.59
N SER A 428 3.20 -29.73 10.81
CA SER A 428 2.56 -30.50 9.74
C SER A 428 1.13 -30.05 9.48
N ILE A 429 0.64 -30.30 8.25
CA ILE A 429 -0.76 -30.05 7.89
C ILE A 429 -1.74 -30.84 8.77
N ASP A 430 -1.37 -32.04 9.23
CA ASP A 430 -2.19 -32.85 10.13
C ASP A 430 -2.42 -32.15 11.47
N GLU A 431 -1.39 -31.49 12.03
CA GLU A 431 -1.53 -30.69 13.24
C GLU A 431 -2.43 -29.47 12.98
N VAL A 432 -2.26 -28.78 11.86
CA VAL A 432 -3.11 -27.65 11.47
C VAL A 432 -4.58 -28.07 11.34
N ILE A 433 -4.85 -29.22 10.72
CA ILE A 433 -6.20 -29.80 10.61
C ILE A 433 -6.77 -30.13 12.00
N ALA A 434 -5.98 -30.77 12.86
CA ALA A 434 -6.40 -31.10 14.23
C ALA A 434 -6.72 -29.84 15.06
N ARG A 435 -6.10 -28.70 14.73
CA ARG A 435 -6.37 -27.37 15.31
C ARG A 435 -7.48 -26.60 14.59
N ASN A 436 -8.30 -27.27 13.77
CA ASN A 436 -9.37 -26.65 12.98
C ASN A 436 -8.86 -25.49 12.09
N PHE A 437 -7.71 -25.68 11.46
CA PHE A 437 -7.01 -24.69 10.65
C PHE A 437 -6.66 -23.40 11.42
N ASN A 438 -6.47 -23.45 12.74
CA ASN A 438 -5.92 -22.33 13.48
C ASN A 438 -4.41 -22.24 13.24
N LEU A 439 -3.98 -21.17 12.55
CA LEU A 439 -2.58 -20.92 12.19
C LEU A 439 -1.84 -20.09 13.24
N ASP A 440 -2.49 -19.63 14.32
CA ASP A 440 -1.83 -18.93 15.43
C ASP A 440 -1.11 -19.94 16.34
N ILE A 441 -0.04 -20.52 15.82
CA ILE A 441 0.80 -21.48 16.52
C ILE A 441 1.96 -20.71 17.14
N LYS A 442 2.11 -20.80 18.46
CA LYS A 442 3.14 -20.08 19.22
C LYS A 442 4.49 -20.79 19.07
N ASN A 443 5.57 -20.01 19.18
CA ASN A 443 6.92 -20.53 19.21
C ASN A 443 7.11 -21.45 20.44
N PRO A 444 7.48 -22.74 20.25
CA PRO A 444 7.64 -23.67 21.37
C PRO A 444 8.84 -23.35 22.27
N HIS A 445 9.78 -22.52 21.80
CA HIS A 445 11.00 -22.14 22.52
C HIS A 445 10.83 -20.89 23.39
N GLN A 446 9.79 -20.08 23.15
CA GLN A 446 9.47 -18.94 24.01
C GLN A 446 8.49 -19.35 25.10
N ALA A 447 8.96 -19.33 26.36
CA ALA A 447 8.07 -19.42 27.50
C ALA A 447 7.07 -18.24 27.46
N GLU A 448 5.78 -18.52 27.66
CA GLU A 448 4.75 -17.48 27.80
C GLU A 448 5.22 -16.44 28.82
N THR A 449 5.61 -15.27 28.34
CA THR A 449 5.88 -14.12 29.20
C THR A 449 4.52 -13.48 29.49
N VAL A 450 3.73 -14.15 30.34
CA VAL A 450 2.63 -13.47 31.01
C VAL A 450 3.28 -12.41 31.90
N SER A 451 3.11 -11.13 31.56
CA SER A 451 3.53 -10.06 32.47
C SER A 451 2.72 -10.22 33.75
N HIS A 452 3.38 -10.67 34.82
CA HIS A 452 2.81 -10.76 36.16
C HIS A 452 2.99 -9.46 36.93
N ASP A 453 3.40 -8.36 36.27
CA ASP A 453 3.47 -7.05 36.89
C ASP A 453 2.05 -6.59 37.25
N PRO A 454 1.70 -6.48 38.54
CA PRO A 454 0.37 -6.09 38.97
C PRO A 454 -0.04 -4.73 38.41
N ASP A 455 0.91 -3.80 38.24
CA ASP A 455 0.59 -2.44 37.78
C ASP A 455 0.25 -2.42 36.28
N GLU A 456 0.97 -3.18 35.46
CA GLU A 456 0.63 -3.35 34.03
C GLU A 456 -0.70 -4.07 33.85
N LEU A 457 -0.94 -5.14 34.62
CA LEU A 457 -2.20 -5.89 34.57
C LEU A 457 -3.39 -5.04 35.04
N LEU A 458 -3.23 -4.24 36.10
CA LEU A 458 -4.26 -3.32 36.57
C LEU A 458 -4.52 -2.20 35.55
N ALA A 459 -3.50 -1.68 34.89
CA ALA A 459 -3.65 -0.69 33.83
C ALA A 459 -4.39 -1.27 32.60
N GLN A 460 -4.04 -2.49 32.18
CA GLN A 460 -4.75 -3.19 31.11
C GLN A 460 -6.19 -3.51 31.50
N TYR A 461 -6.43 -3.99 32.72
CA TYR A 461 -7.77 -4.25 33.23
C TYR A 461 -8.62 -2.97 33.28
N ALA A 462 -8.06 -1.87 33.77
CA ALA A 462 -8.75 -0.58 33.81
C ALA A 462 -9.11 -0.08 32.39
N LYS A 463 -8.18 -0.23 31.43
CA LYS A 463 -8.43 0.10 30.03
C LYS A 463 -9.56 -0.75 29.44
N GLN A 464 -9.52 -2.07 29.62
CA GLN A 464 -10.55 -2.99 29.15
C GLN A 464 -11.92 -2.70 29.78
N GLN A 465 -11.97 -2.40 31.09
CA GLN A 465 -13.21 -2.00 31.76
C GLN A 465 -13.80 -0.71 31.18
N HIS A 466 -12.94 0.26 30.83
CA HIS A 466 -13.37 1.50 30.19
C HIS A 466 -13.93 1.24 28.79
N GLU A 467 -13.25 0.43 27.98
CA GLU A 467 -13.73 0.03 26.64
C GLU A 467 -15.06 -0.73 26.71
N ILE A 468 -15.21 -1.67 27.65
CA ILE A 468 -16.47 -2.39 27.89
C ILE A 468 -17.60 -1.43 28.27
N GLN A 469 -17.33 -0.44 29.13
CA GLN A 469 -18.33 0.57 29.48
C GLN A 469 -18.74 1.43 28.28
N THR A 470 -17.78 1.87 27.47
CA THR A 470 -18.06 2.64 26.24
C THR A 470 -18.90 1.82 25.27
N LEU A 471 -18.53 0.56 25.00
CA LEU A 471 -19.29 -0.36 24.16
C LEU A 471 -20.71 -0.61 24.70
N ARG A 472 -20.86 -0.80 26.01
CA ARG A 472 -22.18 -0.91 26.65
C ARG A 472 -23.02 0.36 26.47
N HIS A 473 -22.41 1.53 26.57
CA HIS A 473 -23.12 2.79 26.37
C HIS A 473 -23.59 2.94 24.92
N GLN A 474 -22.70 2.67 23.96
CA GLN A 474 -23.04 2.64 22.53
C GLN A 474 -24.17 1.66 22.23
N LEU A 475 -24.10 0.44 22.76
CA LEU A 475 -25.15 -0.57 22.59
C LEU A 475 -26.48 -0.09 23.18
N ARG A 476 -26.46 0.51 24.37
CA ARG A 476 -27.66 1.07 25.01
C ARG A 476 -28.26 2.20 24.19
N ASP A 477 -27.44 3.07 23.62
CA ASP A 477 -27.91 4.19 22.81
C ASP A 477 -28.52 3.70 21.49
N ILE A 478 -27.88 2.73 20.82
CA ILE A 478 -28.42 2.07 19.62
C ILE A 478 -29.77 1.41 19.92
N LEU A 479 -29.86 0.63 21.01
CA LEU A 479 -31.10 -0.02 21.44
C LEU A 479 -32.16 1.01 21.83
N GLY A 480 -31.78 2.11 22.47
CA GLY A 480 -32.68 3.21 22.82
C GLY A 480 -33.25 3.90 21.58
N THR A 481 -32.44 4.14 20.56
CA THR A 481 -32.88 4.69 19.27
C THR A 481 -33.80 3.72 18.53
N ALA A 482 -33.47 2.42 18.52
CA ALA A 482 -34.31 1.39 17.90
C ALA A 482 -35.67 1.22 18.60
N LEU A 483 -35.70 1.30 19.94
CA LEU A 483 -36.92 1.15 20.73
C LEU A 483 -37.78 2.42 20.79
N SER A 484 -37.21 3.60 20.56
CA SER A 484 -37.93 4.87 20.61
C SER A 484 -38.66 5.23 19.31
N GLY A 485 -38.60 4.38 18.28
CA GLY A 485 -39.45 4.48 17.09
C GLY A 485 -39.33 5.80 16.32
N LYS A 486 -38.21 6.53 16.45
CA LYS A 486 -37.93 7.68 15.61
C LYS A 486 -37.33 7.18 14.30
N GLU A 487 -38.19 6.84 13.35
CA GLU A 487 -37.85 6.98 11.94
C GLU A 487 -37.42 8.44 11.73
N ALA A 488 -36.17 8.61 11.28
CA ALA A 488 -35.67 9.91 10.87
C ALA A 488 -36.41 10.31 9.58
N ASN A 489 -37.31 11.29 9.70
CA ASN A 489 -37.77 12.09 8.56
C ASN A 489 -36.66 13.05 8.11
#